data_AF-A0A7X5SBH4-F1
#
_entry.id   AF-A0A7X5SBH4-F1
#
_cell.length_a   1.000
_cell.length_b   1.000
_cell.length_c   1.000
_cell.angle_alpha   90.00
_cell.angle_beta   90.00
_cell.angle_gamma   90.00
#
_symmetry.space_group_name_H-M   'P 1'
#
loop_
_entity.id
_entity.type
_entity.pdbx_description
1 polymer ?
#
loop_
_entity_poly.entity_id
_entity_poly.type
_entity_poly.pdbx_seq_one_letter_code
_entity_poly.pdbx_strand_id
1 'polypeptide(L)'
;QQWLSATAKYAPERERLVREAEAGARKGPFRPDWAALKAYQSPAWYDNAKFGIFIHWGVFSVPAFGSEWYSRNMYLEGSKEFAHHVATYGPQARSGYKDLIPKFTAPKFDPNGWAKLFRDSGARYVVPVAEHHDGFALYDSRLSDWTAVKMGPKRDLLGELSKSIRAQGLH
;
A
#
# COMPACT_ATOMS: atom_id res chain seq x y z
N GLN A 1 -17.55 16.85 -6.39
CA GLN A 1 -18.14 16.51 -7.71
C GLN A 1 -17.11 15.95 -8.70
N GLN A 2 -15.90 16.52 -8.84
CA GLN A 2 -14.87 15.98 -9.73
C GLN A 2 -14.39 14.55 -9.37
N TRP A 3 -14.21 14.22 -8.09
CA TRP A 3 -13.79 12.87 -7.67
C TRP A 3 -14.83 11.78 -7.97
N LEU A 4 -16.13 12.11 -7.90
CA LEU A 4 -17.21 11.20 -8.28
C LEU A 4 -17.14 10.87 -9.78
N SER A 5 -16.90 11.88 -10.61
CA SER A 5 -16.71 11.69 -12.05
C SER A 5 -15.46 10.86 -12.36
N ALA A 6 -14.33 11.15 -11.72
CA ALA A 6 -13.07 10.44 -11.92
C ALA A 6 -13.13 8.95 -11.54
N THR A 7 -14.01 8.58 -10.61
CA THR A 7 -14.17 7.22 -10.10
C THR A 7 -15.40 6.50 -10.67
N ALA A 8 -16.24 7.18 -11.47
CA ALA A 8 -17.50 6.64 -11.98
C ALA A 8 -17.30 5.37 -12.82
N LYS A 9 -16.21 5.28 -13.58
CA LYS A 9 -15.88 4.10 -14.39
C LYS A 9 -15.68 2.82 -13.59
N TYR A 10 -15.39 2.91 -12.30
CA TYR A 10 -15.25 1.75 -11.40
C TYR A 10 -16.57 1.34 -10.73
N ALA A 11 -17.68 2.07 -10.97
CA ALA A 11 -18.95 1.78 -10.33
C ALA A 11 -19.45 0.34 -10.55
N PRO A 12 -19.42 -0.23 -11.78
CA PRO A 12 -19.87 -1.59 -11.99
C PRO A 12 -19.06 -2.63 -11.19
N GLU A 13 -17.73 -2.47 -11.14
CA GLU A 13 -16.86 -3.38 -10.38
C GLU A 13 -17.07 -3.21 -8.87
N ARG A 14 -17.22 -1.97 -8.39
CA ARG A 14 -17.52 -1.71 -6.98
C ARG A 14 -18.85 -2.33 -6.56
N GLU A 15 -19.90 -2.18 -7.37
CA GLU A 15 -21.20 -2.82 -7.12
C GLU A 15 -21.12 -4.34 -7.14
N ARG A 16 -20.32 -4.92 -8.04
CA ARG A 16 -20.06 -6.37 -8.06
C ARG A 16 -19.42 -6.83 -6.76
N LEU A 17 -18.38 -6.14 -6.28
CA LEU A 17 -17.68 -6.45 -5.03
C LEU A 17 -18.58 -6.28 -3.80
N VAL A 18 -19.43 -5.26 -3.76
CA VAL A 18 -20.41 -5.07 -2.68
C VAL A 18 -21.41 -6.23 -2.65
N ARG A 19 -21.99 -6.63 -3.79
CA ARG A 19 -22.89 -7.79 -3.85
C ARG A 19 -22.20 -9.09 -3.41
N GLU A 20 -20.95 -9.28 -3.80
CA GLU A 20 -20.14 -10.44 -3.38
C GLU A 20 -19.92 -10.44 -1.85
N ALA A 21 -19.58 -9.28 -1.28
CA ALA A 21 -19.42 -9.11 0.16
C ALA A 21 -20.73 -9.35 0.92
N GLU A 22 -21.86 -8.81 0.45
CA GLU A 22 -23.18 -9.01 1.05
C GLU A 22 -23.62 -10.48 1.01
N ALA A 23 -23.39 -11.17 -0.11
CA ALA A 23 -23.66 -12.60 -0.24
C ALA A 23 -22.78 -13.45 0.69
N GLY A 24 -21.57 -12.98 1.00
CA GLY A 24 -20.64 -13.60 1.94
C GLY A 24 -20.90 -13.25 3.41
N ALA A 25 -21.53 -12.12 3.71
CA ALA A 25 -21.66 -11.56 5.05
C ALA A 25 -22.41 -12.43 6.06
N ARG A 26 -23.15 -13.45 5.59
CA ARG A 26 -23.87 -14.43 6.42
C ARG A 26 -23.28 -15.84 6.33
N LYS A 27 -22.15 -16.01 5.65
CA LYS A 27 -21.46 -17.28 5.48
C LYS A 27 -20.29 -17.33 6.46
N GLY A 28 -20.38 -18.24 7.44
CA GLY A 28 -19.34 -18.43 8.45
C GLY A 28 -19.68 -17.83 9.82
N PRO A 29 -18.71 -17.82 10.75
CA PRO A 29 -18.97 -17.51 12.16
C PRO A 29 -19.14 -16.01 12.45
N PHE A 30 -18.73 -15.13 11.54
CA PHE A 30 -18.80 -13.67 11.72
C PHE A 30 -19.88 -13.04 10.84
N ARG A 31 -20.69 -12.19 11.45
CA ARG A 31 -21.65 -11.30 10.79
C ARG A 31 -21.13 -9.87 10.80
N PRO A 32 -21.59 -8.98 9.91
CA PRO A 32 -21.18 -7.57 9.87
C PRO A 32 -21.88 -6.75 10.97
N ASP A 33 -21.81 -7.22 12.21
CA ASP A 33 -22.36 -6.56 13.38
C ASP A 33 -21.38 -6.65 14.57
N TRP A 34 -21.44 -5.65 15.45
CA TRP A 34 -20.51 -5.55 16.57
C TRP A 34 -20.60 -6.72 17.54
N ALA A 35 -21.76 -7.36 17.68
CA ALA A 35 -21.90 -8.48 18.59
C ALA A 35 -21.09 -9.70 18.09
N ALA A 36 -21.15 -9.98 16.78
CA ALA A 36 -20.36 -11.04 16.18
C ALA A 36 -18.85 -10.70 16.15
N LEU A 37 -18.47 -9.47 15.78
CA LEU A 37 -17.06 -9.10 15.66
C LEU A 37 -16.33 -9.07 17.02
N LYS A 38 -17.02 -8.74 18.12
CA LYS A 38 -16.45 -8.83 19.47
C LYS A 38 -16.09 -10.25 19.90
N ALA A 39 -16.63 -11.27 19.24
CA ALA A 39 -16.26 -12.66 19.50
C ALA A 39 -14.93 -13.06 18.83
N TYR A 40 -14.36 -12.22 17.95
CA TYR A 40 -13.06 -12.49 17.36
C TYR A 40 -11.97 -12.43 18.43
N GLN A 41 -11.10 -13.44 18.44
CA GLN A 41 -9.92 -13.49 19.27
C GLN A 41 -8.68 -13.47 18.39
N SER A 42 -7.60 -12.90 18.92
CA SER A 42 -6.29 -12.96 18.29
C SER A 42 -5.94 -14.43 18.01
N PRO A 43 -5.51 -14.77 16.78
CA PRO A 43 -5.14 -16.14 16.47
C PRO A 43 -3.84 -16.50 17.18
N ALA A 44 -3.73 -17.75 17.66
CA ALA A 44 -2.57 -18.19 18.45
C ALA A 44 -1.21 -17.96 17.76
N TRP A 45 -1.15 -18.02 16.43
CA TRP A 45 0.09 -17.72 15.70
C TRP A 45 0.58 -16.29 15.94
N TYR A 46 -0.33 -15.31 16.01
CA TYR A 46 0.02 -13.90 16.18
C TYR A 46 0.45 -13.64 17.62
N ASP A 47 -0.28 -14.20 18.59
CA ASP A 47 0.10 -14.13 19.99
C ASP A 47 1.48 -14.76 20.22
N ASN A 48 1.82 -15.83 19.50
CA ASN A 48 3.12 -16.49 19.59
C ASN A 48 4.23 -15.84 18.75
N ALA A 49 3.88 -14.99 17.78
CA ALA A 49 4.83 -14.42 16.83
C ALA A 49 5.83 -13.47 17.50
N LYS A 50 5.36 -12.65 18.45
CA LYS A 50 6.09 -11.64 19.25
C LYS A 50 6.80 -10.53 18.47
N PHE A 51 7.37 -10.81 17.30
CA PHE A 51 8.15 -9.89 16.50
C PHE A 51 7.76 -9.99 15.02
N GLY A 52 7.53 -8.83 14.41
CA GLY A 52 7.28 -8.69 12.99
C GLY A 52 7.87 -7.40 12.43
N ILE A 53 7.92 -7.31 11.11
CA ILE A 53 8.50 -6.19 10.37
C ILE A 53 7.40 -5.44 9.64
N PHE A 54 7.33 -4.12 9.82
CA PHE A 54 6.46 -3.24 9.05
C PHE A 54 7.29 -2.45 8.03
N ILE A 55 6.83 -2.37 6.78
CA ILE A 55 7.59 -1.77 5.68
C ILE A 55 6.81 -0.60 5.08
N HIS A 56 7.30 0.63 5.33
CA HIS A 56 6.87 1.82 4.61
C HIS A 56 7.72 2.01 3.36
N TRP A 57 7.18 1.58 2.23
CA TRP A 57 7.82 1.77 0.93
C TRP A 57 6.76 2.08 -0.12
N GLY A 58 7.04 3.02 -1.01
CA GLY A 58 6.09 3.47 -2.02
C GLY A 58 6.63 4.66 -2.82
N VAL A 59 5.76 5.39 -3.50
CA VAL A 59 6.15 6.56 -4.31
C VAL A 59 6.82 7.63 -3.44
N PHE A 60 6.41 7.75 -2.17
CA PHE A 60 6.98 8.69 -1.19
C PHE A 60 8.44 8.37 -0.85
N SER A 61 8.94 7.20 -1.22
CA SER A 61 10.35 6.85 -1.09
C SER A 61 11.22 7.43 -2.23
N VAL A 62 10.63 7.86 -3.35
CA VAL A 62 11.37 8.41 -4.51
C VAL A 62 12.19 9.66 -4.15
N PRO A 63 11.65 10.66 -3.42
CA PRO A 63 12.41 11.84 -3.04
C PRO A 63 13.50 11.56 -2.01
N ALA A 64 13.37 10.47 -1.25
CA ALA A 64 14.26 10.14 -0.13
C ALA A 64 14.50 11.32 0.83
N PHE A 65 13.46 12.14 1.05
CA PHE A 65 13.53 13.38 1.82
C PHE A 65 12.33 13.52 2.75
N GLY A 66 12.57 13.97 3.99
CA GLY A 66 11.51 14.10 4.99
C GLY A 66 11.07 12.73 5.51
N SER A 67 9.84 12.33 5.22
CA SER A 67 9.25 11.05 5.62
C SER A 67 8.24 10.55 4.59
N GLU A 68 7.51 9.48 4.89
CA GLU A 68 6.37 9.00 4.10
C GLU A 68 5.24 10.03 3.93
N TRP A 69 5.26 11.12 4.72
CA TRP A 69 4.35 12.27 4.59
C TRP A 69 4.80 13.29 3.53
N TYR A 70 5.87 13.01 2.78
CA TYR A 70 6.35 13.93 1.72
C TYR A 70 5.23 14.33 0.75
N SER A 71 4.35 13.39 0.37
CA SER A 71 3.21 13.63 -0.52
C SER A 71 2.27 14.75 -0.04
N ARG A 72 2.16 14.92 1.28
CA ARG A 72 1.42 16.02 1.91
C ARG A 72 2.30 17.25 2.09
N ASN A 73 3.47 17.07 2.70
CA ASN A 73 4.28 18.18 3.18
C ASN A 73 4.94 18.97 2.04
N MET A 74 5.16 18.35 0.87
CA MET A 74 5.66 19.06 -0.32
C MET A 74 4.72 20.15 -0.84
N TYR A 75 3.46 20.17 -0.40
CA TYR A 75 2.46 21.20 -0.72
C TYR A 75 2.25 22.21 0.41
N LEU A 76 2.91 22.04 1.56
CA LEU A 76 2.83 22.97 2.68
C LEU A 76 3.90 24.05 2.52
N GLU A 77 3.51 25.24 2.05
CA GLU A 77 4.41 26.38 1.92
C GLU A 77 5.16 26.66 3.24
N GLY A 78 6.46 26.92 3.13
CA GLY A 78 7.36 27.10 4.28
C GLY A 78 7.92 25.81 4.89
N SER A 79 7.44 24.62 4.49
CA SER A 79 8.06 23.36 4.92
C SER A 79 9.39 23.10 4.22
N LYS A 80 10.25 22.28 4.84
CA LYS A 80 11.50 21.83 4.22
C LYS A 80 11.23 20.97 2.98
N GLU A 81 10.15 20.19 2.97
CA GLU A 81 9.74 19.36 1.84
C GLU A 81 9.27 20.20 0.66
N PHE A 82 8.56 21.30 0.91
CA PHE A 82 8.16 22.25 -0.13
C PHE A 82 9.39 22.87 -0.79
N ALA A 83 10.32 23.41 0.01
CA ALA A 83 11.54 24.01 -0.50
C ALA A 83 12.40 22.99 -1.27
N HIS A 84 12.55 21.77 -0.73
CA HIS A 84 13.25 20.69 -1.39
C HIS A 84 12.59 20.29 -2.72
N HIS A 85 11.26 20.23 -2.78
CA HIS A 85 10.54 19.88 -4.00
C HIS A 85 10.78 20.93 -5.10
N VAL A 86 10.64 22.21 -4.75
CA VAL A 86 10.90 23.32 -5.69
C VAL A 86 12.32 23.29 -6.23
N ALA A 87 13.31 23.06 -5.36
CA ALA A 87 14.72 23.02 -5.75
C ALA A 87 15.07 21.81 -6.62
N THR A 88 14.47 20.63 -6.35
CA THR A 88 14.84 19.36 -6.99
C THR A 88 14.02 19.05 -8.24
N TYR A 89 12.73 19.36 -8.22
CA TYR A 89 11.75 18.97 -9.26
C TYR A 89 11.06 20.16 -9.93
N GLY A 90 11.12 21.34 -9.29
CA GLY A 90 10.45 22.55 -9.74
C GLY A 90 9.13 22.83 -9.00
N PRO A 91 8.45 23.94 -9.33
CA PRO A 91 7.22 24.33 -8.64
C PRO A 91 6.10 23.30 -8.77
N GLN A 92 5.33 23.12 -7.69
CA GLN A 92 4.27 22.13 -7.53
C GLN A 92 3.17 22.22 -8.60
N ALA A 93 2.93 23.42 -9.14
CA ALA A 93 2.00 23.66 -10.23
C ALA A 93 2.43 23.02 -11.56
N ARG A 94 3.73 22.71 -11.72
CA ARG A 94 4.31 22.06 -12.91
C ARG A 94 4.80 20.64 -12.62
N SER A 95 5.30 20.39 -11.41
CA SER A 95 5.74 19.07 -10.95
C SER A 95 5.03 18.73 -9.66
N GLY A 96 3.94 17.96 -9.75
CA GLY A 96 3.19 17.50 -8.59
C GLY A 96 3.69 16.14 -8.10
N TYR A 97 3.19 15.69 -6.96
CA TYR A 97 3.52 14.38 -6.40
C TYR A 97 3.25 13.22 -7.37
N LYS A 98 2.17 13.30 -8.17
CA LYS A 98 1.84 12.32 -9.21
C LYS A 98 2.97 12.15 -10.24
N ASP A 99 3.79 13.18 -10.47
CA ASP A 99 4.87 13.16 -11.46
C ASP A 99 6.12 12.44 -10.92
N LEU A 100 6.11 12.03 -9.65
CA LEU A 100 7.10 11.13 -9.06
C LEU A 100 6.76 9.66 -9.31
N ILE A 101 5.51 9.33 -9.64
CA ILE A 101 5.07 7.94 -9.86
C ILE A 101 5.89 7.24 -10.97
N PRO A 102 6.15 7.86 -12.14
CA PRO A 102 6.99 7.23 -13.17
C PRO A 102 8.43 6.99 -12.73
N LYS A 103 8.92 7.69 -11.70
CA LYS A 103 10.28 7.54 -11.17
C LYS A 103 10.37 6.40 -10.15
N PHE A 104 9.25 5.97 -9.58
CA PHE A 104 9.18 4.77 -8.76
C PHE A 104 9.24 3.53 -9.68
N THR A 105 10.45 3.00 -9.92
CA THR A 105 10.67 1.90 -10.89
C THR A 105 11.11 0.59 -10.25
N ALA A 106 11.54 0.62 -8.98
CA ALA A 106 11.96 -0.55 -8.22
C ALA A 106 12.95 -1.51 -8.94
N PRO A 107 14.01 -1.01 -9.61
CA PRO A 107 14.81 -1.83 -10.54
C PRO A 107 15.65 -2.91 -9.85
N LYS A 108 15.95 -2.72 -8.55
CA LYS A 108 16.72 -3.65 -7.71
C LYS A 108 15.85 -4.38 -6.69
N PHE A 109 14.53 -4.34 -6.85
CA PHE A 109 13.63 -5.01 -5.94
C PHE A 109 13.71 -6.53 -6.11
N ASP A 110 14.22 -7.19 -5.07
CA ASP A 110 14.31 -8.64 -4.92
C ASP A 110 13.47 -9.09 -3.71
N PRO A 111 12.24 -9.58 -3.94
CA PRO A 111 11.35 -10.00 -2.85
C PRO A 111 11.86 -11.26 -2.14
N ASN A 112 12.65 -12.11 -2.80
CA ASN A 112 13.23 -13.30 -2.16
C ASN A 112 14.36 -12.92 -1.21
N GLY A 113 15.23 -12.02 -1.62
CA GLY A 113 16.29 -11.47 -0.77
C GLY A 113 15.72 -10.77 0.47
N TRP A 114 14.66 -9.97 0.29
CA TRP A 114 13.95 -9.33 1.40
C TRP A 114 13.32 -10.35 2.35
N ALA A 115 12.55 -11.30 1.83
CA ALA A 115 11.92 -12.33 2.66
C ALA A 115 12.95 -13.17 3.43
N LYS A 116 14.08 -13.51 2.80
CA LYS A 116 15.20 -14.20 3.45
C LYS A 116 15.75 -13.36 4.61
N LEU A 117 16.01 -12.07 4.38
CA LEU A 117 16.50 -11.15 5.41
C LEU A 117 15.52 -11.05 6.59
N PHE A 118 14.22 -10.97 6.32
CA PHE A 118 13.20 -10.89 7.38
C PHE A 118 13.13 -12.16 8.21
N ARG A 119 13.28 -13.33 7.59
CA ARG A 119 13.36 -14.60 8.34
C ARG A 119 14.63 -14.63 9.20
N ASP A 120 15.76 -14.22 8.63
CA ASP A 120 17.06 -14.24 9.32
C ASP A 120 17.13 -13.24 10.48
N SER A 121 16.32 -12.18 10.47
CA SER A 121 16.19 -11.26 11.61
C SER A 121 15.39 -11.85 12.78
N GLY A 122 14.76 -13.02 12.60
CA GLY A 122 13.90 -13.66 13.59
C GLY A 122 12.44 -13.22 13.53
N ALA A 123 12.04 -12.41 12.55
CA ALA A 123 10.64 -12.03 12.38
C ALA A 123 9.76 -13.27 12.17
N ARG A 124 8.50 -13.17 12.59
CA ARG A 124 7.48 -14.21 12.40
C ARG A 124 6.35 -13.77 11.47
N TYR A 125 6.21 -12.47 11.27
CA TYR A 125 5.28 -11.89 10.31
C TYR A 125 5.85 -10.62 9.68
N VAL A 126 5.38 -10.30 8.49
CA VAL A 126 5.79 -9.11 7.75
C VAL A 126 4.56 -8.41 7.20
N VAL A 127 4.48 -7.11 7.45
CA VAL A 127 3.39 -6.25 6.98
C VAL A 127 4.01 -5.23 6.02
N PRO A 128 3.89 -5.43 4.71
CA PRO A 128 4.15 -4.34 3.76
C PRO A 128 2.97 -3.37 3.75
N VAL A 129 3.23 -2.07 3.63
CA VAL A 129 2.18 -1.11 3.29
C VAL A 129 1.64 -1.46 1.90
N ALA A 130 0.36 -1.84 1.83
CA ALA A 130 -0.32 -2.11 0.57
C ALA A 130 -0.69 -0.83 -0.18
N GLU A 131 -1.11 0.19 0.57
CA GLU A 131 -1.46 1.54 0.12
C GLU A 131 -1.28 2.48 1.31
N HIS A 132 -0.61 3.63 1.13
CA HIS A 132 -0.42 4.63 2.17
C HIS A 132 -1.40 5.81 1.98
N HIS A 133 -1.23 6.89 2.75
CA HIS A 133 -2.05 8.10 2.65
C HIS A 133 -1.95 8.84 1.31
N ASP A 134 -0.99 8.47 0.44
CA ASP A 134 -0.86 9.03 -0.90
C ASP A 134 -1.77 8.37 -1.95
N GLY A 135 -2.48 7.30 -1.58
CA GLY A 135 -3.49 6.66 -2.43
C GLY A 135 -2.92 5.85 -3.61
N PHE A 136 -1.64 5.45 -3.53
CA PHE A 136 -0.99 4.62 -4.55
C PHE A 136 -0.87 3.17 -4.07
N ALA A 137 -1.58 2.26 -4.74
CA ALA A 137 -1.60 0.85 -4.38
C ALA A 137 -0.39 0.09 -4.94
N LEU A 138 0.26 -0.74 -4.12
CA LEU A 138 1.37 -1.60 -4.55
C LEU A 138 0.93 -2.93 -5.18
N TYR A 139 -0.38 -3.10 -5.41
CA TYR A 139 -1.02 -4.28 -5.99
C TYR A 139 -1.96 -3.92 -7.15
N ASP A 140 -2.45 -4.91 -7.90
CA ASP A 140 -3.41 -4.68 -8.99
C ASP A 140 -4.83 -4.40 -8.47
N SER A 141 -5.10 -3.15 -8.08
CA SER A 141 -6.45 -2.72 -7.75
C SER A 141 -7.31 -2.54 -8.99
N ARG A 142 -8.50 -3.18 -9.00
CA ARG A 142 -9.54 -2.97 -10.03
C ARG A 142 -10.33 -1.67 -9.84
N LEU A 143 -10.12 -0.97 -8.73
CA LEU A 143 -10.87 0.23 -8.34
C LEU A 143 -10.07 1.53 -8.48
N SER A 144 -8.83 1.45 -8.95
CA SER A 144 -7.96 2.61 -9.17
C SER A 144 -6.98 2.35 -10.32
N ASP A 145 -6.58 3.40 -11.03
CA ASP A 145 -5.47 3.34 -11.99
C ASP A 145 -4.13 3.64 -11.34
N TRP A 146 -4.14 4.23 -10.13
CA TRP A 146 -2.97 4.60 -9.37
C TRP A 146 -2.39 3.37 -8.65
N THR A 147 -1.78 2.48 -9.43
CA THR A 147 -1.20 1.23 -8.91
C THR A 147 0.19 0.96 -9.47
N ALA A 148 1.01 0.21 -8.73
CA ALA A 148 2.34 -0.23 -9.16
C ALA A 148 2.29 -1.17 -10.38
N VAL A 149 1.16 -1.80 -10.64
CA VAL A 149 0.93 -2.66 -11.81
C VAL A 149 0.66 -1.80 -13.05
N LYS A 150 -0.14 -0.75 -12.89
CA LYS A 150 -0.56 0.12 -13.99
C LYS A 150 0.38 1.29 -14.24
N MET A 151 1.25 1.63 -13.30
CA MET A 151 2.18 2.76 -13.37
C MET A 151 3.54 2.42 -12.75
N GLY A 152 4.56 3.24 -13.00
CA GLY A 152 5.88 3.09 -12.38
C GLY A 152 6.52 1.71 -12.64
N PRO A 153 6.62 0.81 -11.64
CA PRO A 153 7.34 -0.46 -11.76
C PRO A 153 6.71 -1.47 -12.71
N LYS A 154 5.41 -1.33 -13.04
CA LYS A 154 4.62 -2.30 -13.83
C LYS A 154 4.66 -3.72 -13.26
N ARG A 155 4.62 -3.83 -11.93
CA ARG A 155 4.77 -5.07 -11.16
C ARG A 155 3.78 -5.10 -10.00
N ASP A 156 3.29 -6.28 -9.66
CA ASP A 156 2.52 -6.51 -8.44
C ASP A 156 3.48 -6.70 -7.26
N LEU A 157 4.04 -5.58 -6.80
CA LEU A 157 5.08 -5.57 -5.78
C LEU A 157 4.61 -6.23 -4.48
N LEU A 158 3.35 -5.96 -4.08
CA LEU A 158 2.75 -6.56 -2.89
C LEU A 158 2.56 -8.08 -3.07
N GLY A 159 2.05 -8.52 -4.22
CA GLY A 159 1.83 -9.93 -4.53
C GLY A 159 3.15 -10.71 -4.58
N GLU A 160 4.16 -10.18 -5.26
CA GLU A 160 5.50 -10.77 -5.35
C GLU A 160 6.17 -10.90 -3.98
N LEU A 161 6.08 -9.85 -3.14
CA LEU A 161 6.62 -9.88 -1.79
C LEU A 161 5.86 -10.85 -0.89
N SER A 162 4.53 -10.83 -0.93
CA SER A 162 3.66 -11.71 -0.14
C SER A 162 3.93 -13.19 -0.45
N LYS A 163 4.11 -13.52 -1.74
CA LYS A 163 4.48 -14.87 -2.18
C LYS A 163 5.83 -15.29 -1.59
N SER A 164 6.81 -14.40 -1.61
CA SER A 164 8.17 -14.68 -1.12
C SER A 164 8.22 -14.80 0.41
N ILE A 165 7.50 -13.94 1.14
CA ILE A 165 7.34 -14.01 2.61
C ILE A 165 6.77 -15.37 3.02
N ARG A 166 5.66 -15.80 2.39
CA ARG A 166 5.02 -17.09 2.68
C ARG A 166 5.92 -18.27 2.34
N ALA A 167 6.70 -18.18 1.27
CA ALA A 167 7.69 -19.21 0.92
C ALA A 167 8.81 -19.36 1.97
N GLN A 168 9.04 -18.34 2.81
CA GLN A 168 9.95 -18.40 3.96
C GLN A 168 9.30 -18.85 5.27
N GLY A 169 8.03 -19.28 5.23
CA GLY A 169 7.28 -19.70 6.42
C GLY A 169 6.89 -18.55 7.34
N LEU A 170 6.92 -17.31 6.84
CA LEU A 170 6.50 -16.12 7.56
C LEU A 170 5.03 -15.81 7.27
N HIS A 171 4.37 -15.16 8.23
CA HIS A 171 3.00 -14.68 8.12
C HIS A 171 2.88 -13.33 7.39
#